data_AF-A0A0N4UD54-F1
#
_entry.id   AF-A0A0N4UD54-F1
#
_cell.length_a   1.000
_cell.length_b   1.000
_cell.length_c   1.000
_cell.angle_alpha   90.00
_cell.angle_beta   90.00
_cell.angle_gamma   90.00
#
_symmetry.space_group_name_H-M   'P 1'
#
loop_
_entity.id
_entity.type
_entity.pdbx_description
1 polymer ?
#
loop_
_entity_poly.entity_id
_entity_poly.type
_entity_poly.pdbx_seq_one_letter_code
_entity_poly.pdbx_strand_id
1 'polypeptide(L)'
;MDAIAVEMHLGNFKGPQLDLWNLKEFLQLGHDKSGFWHILAEGRHVSQVRSLKKGTWNSNQLELMYVLYSNGSNNIWEHSLLDPQTSTKVGRKPRSSDPVFPIKENFIKAKYAQMAFTIRPAKDDCLISQEDLNRQLWSCVRTAHVETTLRLLALGADPNYADPEKKNAPLHISAKEGQSLQVELLWIYGADAGQLNAADLTPSQVAKLENHNDLSARLEELQFEVTNRLSMYLCGRRPDHSKEQYFLIPDLVGGSDDSTTFKRSQQQLCAASCSQFERLVQDVYDEVDRRETATAWNVTMQGMHNSHLGNDQCIAVFLPPNPDFSATRNQLRQKLAKFTSRDFAILIIDILNEAKRRYFGLPNKNDDSFMNKTGPDELNLTSDDSEFIMTKSDGGTRDYDEVADSPQGKRQRSESVRRLSERKSGLSDSILQAIGNVSMDDYLYLKEKVLTTESSIASLEKGNAHILRILSDLQSNIDRINTDNIDLHLAIKKLLEKPVIISIQISIRIKKNFDNFTNIHEKQYKKKLPCGTPDA
;
A
#
# COMPACT_ATOMS: atom_id res chain seq x y z
N MET A 1 21.24 12.65 -4.30
CA MET A 1 20.68 11.40 -4.85
C MET A 1 19.37 11.10 -4.13
N ASP A 2 18.26 11.55 -4.70
CA ASP A 2 16.92 11.18 -4.23
C ASP A 2 16.46 10.00 -5.06
N ALA A 3 16.96 8.81 -4.71
CA ALA A 3 16.58 7.60 -5.42
C ALA A 3 15.15 7.24 -5.01
N ILE A 4 14.26 7.20 -5.99
CA ILE A 4 12.96 6.55 -5.87
C ILE A 4 13.17 5.17 -6.52
N ALA A 5 12.83 4.10 -5.82
CA ALA A 5 13.04 2.75 -6.32
C ALA A 5 11.91 2.37 -7.28
N VAL A 6 12.25 1.75 -8.42
CA VAL A 6 11.34 1.36 -9.50
C VAL A 6 11.77 0.05 -10.17
N GLU A 7 10.77 -0.82 -10.31
CA GLU A 7 10.60 -1.94 -11.25
C GLU A 7 11.22 -3.33 -10.99
N MET A 8 10.32 -4.27 -10.68
CA MET A 8 10.28 -5.60 -11.32
C MET A 8 8.84 -5.96 -11.73
N HIS A 9 8.72 -6.71 -12.82
CA HIS A 9 7.46 -7.16 -13.42
C HIS A 9 6.80 -8.31 -12.63
N LEU A 10 5.49 -8.23 -12.44
CA LEU A 10 4.61 -9.33 -12.00
C LEU A 10 4.06 -10.02 -13.26
N GLY A 11 4.78 -10.99 -13.81
CA GLY A 11 4.32 -11.72 -15.01
C GLY A 11 3.04 -12.51 -14.72
N ASN A 12 2.05 -12.43 -15.63
CA ASN A 12 0.82 -13.26 -15.79
C ASN A 12 0.03 -13.69 -14.52
N PHE A 13 0.33 -13.14 -13.34
CA PHE A 13 -0.22 -13.62 -12.08
C PHE A 13 -1.52 -12.90 -11.72
N LYS A 14 -2.59 -13.70 -11.59
CA LYS A 14 -3.98 -13.26 -11.30
C LYS A 14 -4.27 -13.02 -9.81
N GLY A 15 -3.26 -13.02 -8.94
CA GLY A 15 -3.40 -12.82 -7.48
C GLY A 15 -3.36 -11.34 -7.05
N PRO A 16 -3.65 -11.01 -5.78
CA PRO A 16 -3.47 -9.66 -5.24
C PRO A 16 -1.99 -9.25 -5.30
N GLN A 17 -1.69 -8.23 -6.09
CA GLN A 17 -0.34 -7.80 -6.49
C GLN A 17 0.22 -6.75 -5.51
N LEU A 18 1.28 -7.03 -4.72
CA LEU A 18 1.74 -6.10 -3.66
C LEU A 18 3.27 -5.94 -3.49
N ASP A 19 3.82 -4.86 -4.06
CA ASP A 19 5.06 -4.09 -3.79
C ASP A 19 6.47 -4.67 -4.07
N LEU A 20 7.00 -4.59 -5.31
CA LEU A 20 8.45 -4.75 -5.58
C LEU A 20 9.02 -3.56 -6.35
N TRP A 21 10.24 -3.20 -5.95
CA TRP A 21 10.98 -2.01 -6.32
C TRP A 21 12.29 -2.43 -7.01
N ASN A 22 13.04 -1.57 -7.69
CA ASN A 22 14.45 -1.84 -8.03
C ASN A 22 15.25 -0.54 -8.19
N LEU A 23 16.55 -0.56 -7.90
CA LEU A 23 17.31 0.67 -7.59
C LEU A 23 18.09 1.27 -8.78
N LYS A 24 18.01 0.69 -9.98
CA LYS A 24 19.07 0.85 -10.99
C LYS A 24 18.92 2.02 -11.96
N GLU A 25 17.72 2.51 -12.25
CA GLU A 25 17.59 3.57 -13.28
C GLU A 25 17.70 5.00 -12.76
N PHE A 26 17.67 5.21 -11.44
CA PHE A 26 17.64 6.57 -10.90
C PHE A 26 19.02 7.24 -10.73
N LEU A 27 20.11 6.46 -10.66
CA LEU A 27 21.46 7.01 -10.59
C LEU A 27 21.93 7.61 -11.94
N GLN A 28 21.36 7.14 -13.05
CA GLN A 28 21.74 7.60 -14.39
C GLN A 28 20.81 8.72 -14.90
N LEU A 29 19.61 8.92 -14.33
CA LEU A 29 18.68 10.00 -14.69
C LEU A 29 19.06 11.37 -14.10
N GLY A 30 20.36 11.65 -13.98
CA GLY A 30 20.88 12.94 -13.53
C GLY A 30 20.07 14.10 -14.13
N HIS A 31 19.34 14.79 -13.27
CA HIS A 31 18.51 15.98 -13.52
C HIS A 31 17.14 15.82 -14.19
N ASP A 32 16.87 14.81 -15.01
CA ASP A 32 15.61 14.76 -15.78
C ASP A 32 14.58 13.79 -15.18
N LYS A 33 13.86 14.28 -14.18
CA LYS A 33 12.90 13.51 -13.36
C LYS A 33 11.53 13.33 -14.06
N SER A 34 11.23 14.07 -15.13
CA SER A 34 9.93 14.05 -15.83
C SER A 34 9.50 12.65 -16.31
N GLY A 35 10.46 11.79 -16.70
CA GLY A 35 10.18 10.45 -17.26
C GLY A 35 9.74 9.40 -16.26
N PHE A 36 10.02 9.65 -14.99
CA PHE A 36 9.65 8.77 -13.89
C PHE A 36 8.13 8.58 -13.78
N TRP A 37 7.38 9.62 -14.16
CA TRP A 37 5.93 9.60 -14.09
C TRP A 37 5.24 8.76 -15.15
N HIS A 38 5.88 8.53 -16.30
CA HIS A 38 5.27 7.68 -17.32
C HIS A 38 5.37 6.20 -16.93
N ILE A 39 6.37 5.81 -16.14
CA ILE A 39 6.42 4.48 -15.53
C ILE A 39 5.26 4.32 -14.53
N LEU A 40 5.00 5.37 -13.74
CA LEU A 40 3.82 5.48 -12.86
C LEU A 40 2.50 5.43 -13.64
N ALA A 41 2.49 5.94 -14.88
CA ALA A 41 1.32 5.97 -15.74
C ALA A 41 0.99 4.62 -16.38
N GLU A 42 1.85 3.60 -16.28
CA GLU A 42 1.50 2.24 -16.67
C GLU A 42 0.71 1.51 -15.57
N GLY A 43 0.77 1.99 -14.32
CA GLY A 43 0.01 1.46 -13.19
C GLY A 43 0.66 0.25 -12.51
N ARG A 44 0.14 -0.06 -11.31
CA ARG A 44 0.72 -1.05 -10.37
C ARG A 44 0.87 -2.46 -10.91
N HIS A 45 0.07 -2.82 -11.92
CA HIS A 45 0.12 -4.12 -12.57
C HIS A 45 1.38 -4.33 -13.41
N VAL A 46 2.04 -3.25 -13.83
CA VAL A 46 3.35 -3.29 -14.51
C VAL A 46 4.47 -2.95 -13.53
N SER A 47 4.31 -1.82 -12.84
CA SER A 47 5.31 -1.29 -11.91
C SER A 47 4.62 -0.72 -10.70
N GLN A 48 5.06 -1.15 -9.53
CA GLN A 48 4.77 -0.45 -8.29
C GLN A 48 5.80 0.69 -8.21
N VAL A 49 5.49 1.87 -7.62
CA VAL A 49 6.47 2.98 -7.35
C VAL A 49 6.48 3.51 -5.88
N ARG A 50 7.65 3.60 -5.22
CA ARG A 50 7.81 4.03 -3.80
C ARG A 50 9.16 4.69 -3.57
N SER A 51 9.15 5.79 -2.82
CA SER A 51 10.34 6.58 -2.50
C SER A 51 11.20 5.94 -1.42
N LEU A 52 12.51 5.80 -1.64
CA LEU A 52 13.43 5.24 -0.63
C LEU A 52 13.61 6.16 0.59
N LYS A 53 13.47 7.47 0.42
CA LYS A 53 13.67 8.44 1.51
C LYS A 53 12.37 8.94 2.14
N LYS A 54 11.28 8.98 1.37
CA LYS A 54 10.00 9.56 1.79
C LYS A 54 8.90 8.52 1.94
N GLY A 55 9.08 7.32 1.39
CA GLY A 55 8.19 6.21 1.61
C GLY A 55 8.43 5.56 2.96
N THR A 56 7.39 4.97 3.53
CA THR A 56 7.51 4.09 4.70
C THR A 56 8.02 2.72 4.22
N TRP A 57 9.10 2.20 4.81
CA TRP A 57 9.66 0.90 4.43
C TRP A 57 9.75 0.00 5.65
N ASN A 58 9.42 -1.27 5.45
CA ASN A 58 9.86 -2.31 6.37
C ASN A 58 11.35 -2.59 6.13
N SER A 59 12.10 -2.88 7.20
CA SER A 59 13.53 -3.17 7.13
C SER A 59 13.85 -4.33 6.19
N ASN A 60 13.09 -5.43 6.24
CA ASN A 60 13.31 -6.62 5.42
C ASN A 60 13.00 -6.35 3.94
N GLN A 61 11.97 -5.56 3.65
CA GLN A 61 11.64 -5.18 2.27
C GLN A 61 12.73 -4.30 1.65
N LEU A 62 13.27 -3.36 2.44
CA LEU A 62 14.37 -2.51 2.00
C LEU A 62 15.67 -3.32 1.84
N GLU A 63 15.93 -4.28 2.73
CA GLU A 63 17.07 -5.19 2.60
C GLU A 63 16.95 -6.08 1.35
N LEU A 64 15.80 -6.71 1.13
CA LEU A 64 15.49 -7.48 -0.08
C LEU A 64 15.81 -6.65 -1.32
N MET A 65 15.45 -5.37 -1.29
CA MET A 65 15.71 -4.45 -2.38
C MET A 65 17.19 -4.28 -2.70
N TYR A 66 18.00 -4.04 -1.67
CA TYR A 66 19.44 -3.91 -1.82
C TYR A 66 20.08 -5.22 -2.29
N VAL A 67 19.61 -6.35 -1.79
CA VAL A 67 20.11 -7.69 -2.15
C VAL A 67 19.79 -8.04 -3.60
N LEU A 68 18.54 -7.83 -4.05
CA LEU A 68 18.17 -8.06 -5.44
C LEU A 68 18.94 -7.13 -6.38
N TYR A 69 19.14 -5.88 -5.97
CA TYR A 69 19.90 -4.91 -6.75
C TYR A 69 21.38 -5.31 -6.89
N SER A 70 22.04 -5.64 -5.77
CA SER A 70 23.47 -5.98 -5.75
C SER A 70 23.76 -7.28 -6.50
N ASN A 71 22.83 -8.23 -6.49
CA ASN A 71 22.93 -9.49 -7.22
C ASN A 71 22.53 -9.40 -8.69
N GLY A 72 22.28 -8.19 -9.23
CA GLY A 72 22.05 -8.02 -10.65
C GLY A 72 20.71 -8.54 -11.15
N SER A 73 19.65 -8.50 -10.32
CA SER A 73 18.26 -8.82 -10.72
C SER A 73 17.90 -8.26 -12.09
N ASN A 74 18.30 -7.03 -12.41
CA ASN A 74 18.08 -6.38 -13.70
C ASN A 74 18.48 -7.22 -14.93
N ASN A 75 19.38 -8.20 -14.78
CA ASN A 75 19.79 -9.12 -15.83
C ASN A 75 18.65 -10.00 -16.34
N ILE A 76 17.60 -10.27 -15.54
CA ILE A 76 16.43 -11.05 -15.98
C ILE A 76 15.64 -10.25 -17.04
N TRP A 77 15.51 -8.93 -16.86
CA TRP A 77 14.76 -8.03 -17.75
C TRP A 77 15.58 -7.45 -18.88
N GLU A 78 16.91 -7.54 -18.81
CA GLU A 78 17.83 -7.07 -19.85
C GLU A 78 18.65 -8.22 -20.46
N HIS A 79 18.21 -9.47 -20.30
CA HIS A 79 18.95 -10.64 -20.73
C HIS A 79 19.35 -10.56 -22.21
N SER A 80 18.41 -10.24 -23.11
CA SER A 80 18.68 -10.14 -24.55
C SER A 80 19.58 -8.96 -24.92
N LEU A 81 19.72 -7.96 -24.04
CA LEU A 81 20.65 -6.85 -24.22
C LEU A 81 22.08 -7.22 -23.76
N LEU A 82 22.20 -8.16 -22.82
CA LEU A 82 23.46 -8.65 -22.28
C LEU A 82 24.01 -9.84 -23.06
N ASP A 83 23.16 -10.63 -23.71
CA ASP A 83 23.55 -11.77 -24.52
C ASP A 83 24.29 -11.31 -25.81
N PRO A 84 25.57 -11.69 -25.99
CA PRO A 84 26.34 -11.34 -27.18
C PRO A 84 25.68 -11.76 -28.50
N GLN A 85 24.86 -12.82 -28.50
CA GLN A 85 24.22 -13.34 -29.71
C GLN A 85 23.02 -12.49 -30.16
N THR A 86 22.30 -11.88 -29.21
CA THR A 86 21.10 -11.07 -29.50
C THR A 86 21.35 -9.56 -29.41
N SER A 87 22.38 -9.12 -28.70
CA SER A 87 22.64 -7.70 -28.40
C SER A 87 22.78 -6.81 -29.64
N THR A 88 23.24 -7.34 -30.78
CA THR A 88 23.38 -6.55 -32.02
C THR A 88 22.05 -6.26 -32.70
N LYS A 89 21.02 -7.07 -32.44
CA LYS A 89 19.68 -6.92 -33.02
C LYS A 89 18.73 -6.12 -32.12
N VAL A 90 18.98 -6.14 -30.82
CA VAL A 90 18.14 -5.50 -29.82
C VAL A 90 18.67 -4.08 -29.56
N GLY A 91 17.82 -3.07 -29.76
CA GLY A 91 18.21 -1.66 -29.71
C GLY A 91 18.99 -1.24 -28.46
N ARG A 92 19.78 -0.17 -28.60
CA ARG A 92 20.68 0.33 -27.54
C ARG A 92 19.90 0.84 -26.32
N LYS A 93 20.38 0.50 -25.12
CA LYS A 93 19.90 1.09 -23.86
C LYS A 93 20.08 2.62 -23.84
N PRO A 94 19.05 3.41 -23.48
CA PRO A 94 19.13 4.86 -23.38
C PRO A 94 20.23 5.33 -22.42
N ARG A 95 20.85 6.47 -22.74
CA ARG A 95 21.84 7.16 -21.91
C ARG A 95 21.17 8.14 -20.96
N SER A 96 21.91 8.56 -19.93
CA SER A 96 21.48 9.60 -18.98
C SER A 96 20.97 10.86 -19.67
N SER A 97 21.67 11.28 -20.73
CA SER A 97 21.42 12.51 -21.49
C SER A 97 20.30 12.39 -22.53
N ASP A 98 19.81 11.18 -22.82
CA ASP A 98 18.77 11.02 -23.83
C ASP A 98 17.44 11.59 -23.30
N PRO A 99 16.61 12.20 -24.16
CA PRO A 99 15.34 12.78 -23.74
C PRO A 99 14.42 11.73 -23.11
N VAL A 100 13.70 12.15 -22.08
CA VAL A 100 12.66 11.35 -21.44
C VAL A 100 11.63 10.85 -22.45
N PHE A 101 11.11 11.76 -23.27
CA PHE A 101 10.13 11.46 -24.31
C PHE A 101 10.76 11.63 -25.70
N PRO A 102 10.58 10.68 -26.64
CA PRO A 102 9.95 9.36 -26.47
C PRO A 102 10.96 8.24 -26.13
N ILE A 103 12.26 8.55 -26.02
CA ILE A 103 13.33 7.54 -26.05
C ILE A 103 13.32 6.67 -24.79
N LYS A 104 13.39 7.29 -23.60
CA LYS A 104 13.41 6.53 -22.34
C LYS A 104 12.07 5.86 -22.08
N GLU A 105 10.97 6.57 -22.31
CA GLU A 105 9.62 6.01 -22.16
C GLU A 105 9.40 4.74 -22.99
N ASN A 106 9.72 4.78 -24.29
CA ASN A 106 9.55 3.62 -25.15
C ASN A 106 10.44 2.44 -24.73
N PHE A 107 11.65 2.71 -24.25
CA PHE A 107 12.52 1.65 -23.75
C PHE A 107 11.95 1.00 -22.49
N ILE A 108 11.44 1.79 -21.55
CA ILE A 108 10.83 1.29 -20.31
C ILE A 108 9.58 0.45 -20.64
N LYS A 109 8.70 0.96 -21.50
CA LYS A 109 7.54 0.19 -22.01
C LYS A 109 7.97 -1.11 -22.68
N ALA A 110 8.99 -1.08 -23.54
CA ALA A 110 9.51 -2.27 -24.19
C ALA A 110 10.06 -3.28 -23.17
N LYS A 111 10.78 -2.80 -22.16
CA LYS A 111 11.44 -3.64 -21.16
C LYS A 111 10.43 -4.34 -20.23
N TYR A 112 9.46 -3.62 -19.68
CA TYR A 112 8.61 -4.15 -18.62
C TYR A 112 7.18 -4.42 -19.03
N ALA A 113 6.54 -3.56 -19.83
CA ALA A 113 5.19 -3.81 -20.30
C ALA A 113 5.16 -4.85 -21.43
N GLN A 114 6.16 -4.82 -22.33
CA GLN A 114 6.24 -5.72 -23.49
C GLN A 114 7.21 -6.89 -23.29
N MET A 115 7.95 -6.91 -22.18
CA MET A 115 8.97 -7.93 -21.85
C MET A 115 9.96 -8.22 -22.99
N ALA A 116 10.30 -7.21 -23.80
CA ALA A 116 11.01 -7.37 -25.06
C ALA A 116 12.44 -7.94 -24.91
N PHE A 117 13.06 -7.76 -23.75
CA PHE A 117 14.46 -8.12 -23.50
C PHE A 117 14.63 -9.24 -22.45
N THR A 118 13.53 -9.82 -22.00
CA THR A 118 13.53 -10.91 -21.01
C THR A 118 13.92 -12.24 -21.64
N ILE A 119 14.32 -13.21 -20.82
CA ILE A 119 14.52 -14.59 -21.26
C ILE A 119 13.17 -15.14 -21.71
N ARG A 120 12.95 -15.20 -23.02
CA ARG A 120 11.83 -15.98 -23.57
C ARG A 120 12.21 -17.45 -23.49
N PRO A 121 11.38 -18.34 -22.90
CA PRO A 121 11.58 -19.76 -23.11
C PRO A 121 11.56 -19.98 -24.62
N ALA A 122 12.69 -20.41 -25.18
CA ALA A 122 12.76 -20.75 -26.58
C ALA A 122 11.68 -21.80 -26.80
N LYS A 123 10.84 -21.63 -27.82
CA LYS A 123 9.74 -22.55 -28.13
C LYS A 123 10.20 -24.01 -28.27
N ASP A 124 11.50 -24.23 -28.43
CA ASP A 124 12.09 -25.50 -28.82
C ASP A 124 13.10 -26.11 -27.83
N ASP A 125 13.50 -25.43 -26.74
CA ASP A 125 14.50 -25.97 -25.78
C ASP A 125 13.95 -26.00 -24.34
N CYS A 126 13.57 -27.22 -23.91
CA CYS A 126 13.08 -27.60 -22.59
C CYS A 126 11.83 -26.85 -22.10
N LEU A 127 10.65 -27.39 -22.46
CA LEU A 127 9.40 -27.15 -21.75
C LEU A 127 9.53 -27.66 -20.31
N ILE A 128 10.13 -26.85 -19.42
CA ILE A 128 9.98 -27.07 -17.98
C ILE A 128 8.47 -27.03 -17.74
N SER A 129 7.90 -28.16 -17.31
CA SER A 129 6.49 -28.23 -16.98
C SER A 129 6.18 -27.15 -15.96
N GLN A 130 5.00 -26.54 -16.04
CA GLN A 130 4.55 -25.59 -15.01
C GLN A 130 4.66 -26.21 -13.60
N GLU A 131 4.38 -27.52 -13.49
CA GLU A 131 4.51 -28.28 -12.24
C GLU A 131 5.99 -28.38 -11.79
N ASP A 132 6.92 -28.61 -12.71
CA ASP A 132 8.35 -28.67 -12.39
C ASP A 132 8.88 -27.29 -11.98
N LEU A 133 8.41 -26.23 -12.64
CA LEU A 133 8.74 -24.85 -12.30
C LEU A 133 8.24 -24.48 -10.89
N ASN A 134 7.02 -24.87 -10.56
CA ASN A 134 6.42 -24.68 -9.24
C ASN A 134 7.19 -25.47 -8.15
N ARG A 135 7.57 -26.72 -8.43
CA ARG A 135 8.39 -27.55 -7.51
C ARG A 135 9.79 -26.97 -7.31
N GLN A 136 10.40 -26.43 -8.36
CA GLN A 136 11.69 -25.75 -8.26
C GLN A 136 11.58 -24.52 -7.35
N LEU A 137 10.54 -23.70 -7.51
CA LEU A 137 10.27 -22.56 -6.63
C LEU A 137 10.10 -23.03 -5.18
N TRP A 138 9.25 -24.03 -4.96
CA TRP A 138 8.97 -24.60 -3.64
C TRP A 138 10.23 -25.12 -2.94
N SER A 139 11.17 -25.73 -3.67
CA SER A 139 12.44 -26.19 -3.10
C SER A 139 13.45 -25.05 -2.91
N CYS A 140 13.48 -24.06 -3.79
CA CYS A 140 14.46 -22.96 -3.79
C CYS A 140 14.33 -22.07 -2.55
N VAL A 141 13.09 -21.83 -2.10
CA VAL A 141 12.77 -20.91 -0.99
C VAL A 141 13.26 -21.39 0.38
N ARG A 142 13.78 -22.63 0.47
CA ARG A 142 14.50 -23.14 1.66
C ARG A 142 15.84 -22.43 1.89
N THR A 143 16.38 -21.78 0.86
CA THR A 143 17.70 -21.13 0.87
C THR A 143 17.57 -19.63 0.72
N ALA A 144 18.62 -18.87 1.05
CA ALA A 144 18.63 -17.41 0.96
C ALA A 144 18.82 -16.85 -0.48
N HIS A 145 18.77 -17.70 -1.52
CA HIS A 145 19.01 -17.31 -2.91
C HIS A 145 17.79 -16.63 -3.57
N VAL A 146 17.48 -15.41 -3.13
CA VAL A 146 16.33 -14.63 -3.62
C VAL A 146 16.38 -14.32 -5.13
N GLU A 147 17.57 -14.23 -5.73
CA GLU A 147 17.73 -14.04 -7.18
C GLU A 147 17.18 -15.24 -7.98
N THR A 148 17.46 -16.46 -7.51
CA THR A 148 16.98 -17.69 -8.16
C THR A 148 15.46 -17.80 -8.03
N THR A 149 14.93 -17.53 -6.84
CA THR A 149 13.46 -17.43 -6.60
C THR A 149 12.83 -16.41 -7.54
N LEU A 150 13.44 -15.23 -7.67
CA LEU A 150 12.95 -14.17 -8.55
C LEU A 150 12.92 -14.60 -10.02
N ARG A 151 13.97 -15.30 -10.49
CA ARG A 151 14.01 -15.82 -11.86
C ARG A 151 12.92 -16.86 -12.11
N LEU A 152 12.66 -17.74 -11.15
CA LEU A 152 11.57 -18.73 -11.25
C LEU A 152 10.20 -18.04 -11.31
N LEU A 153 9.98 -17.02 -10.47
CA LEU A 153 8.76 -16.20 -10.50
C LEU A 153 8.60 -15.45 -11.83
N ALA A 154 9.69 -14.91 -12.39
CA ALA A 154 9.67 -14.25 -13.70
C ALA A 154 9.37 -15.21 -14.87
N LEU A 155 9.68 -16.50 -14.71
CA LEU A 155 9.30 -17.56 -15.66
C LEU A 155 7.83 -18.01 -15.50
N GLY A 156 7.13 -17.50 -14.47
CA GLY A 156 5.72 -17.79 -14.22
C GLY A 156 5.47 -18.84 -13.14
N ALA A 157 6.44 -19.14 -12.26
CA ALA A 157 6.23 -20.04 -11.12
C ALA A 157 5.11 -19.51 -10.20
N ASP A 158 4.29 -20.41 -9.68
CA ASP A 158 3.18 -20.07 -8.79
C ASP A 158 3.64 -19.91 -7.33
N PRO A 159 3.61 -18.70 -6.74
CA PRO A 159 3.98 -18.48 -5.34
C PRO A 159 3.00 -19.12 -4.35
N ASN A 160 1.79 -19.50 -4.78
CA ASN A 160 0.77 -20.17 -3.95
C ASN A 160 0.69 -21.69 -4.21
N TYR A 161 1.63 -22.25 -4.97
CA TYR A 161 1.69 -23.70 -5.22
C TYR A 161 1.69 -24.49 -3.92
N ALA A 162 0.74 -25.39 -3.72
CA ALA A 162 0.68 -26.25 -2.54
C ALA A 162 1.29 -27.61 -2.86
N ASP A 163 2.25 -28.08 -2.05
CA ASP A 163 2.82 -29.41 -2.25
C ASP A 163 1.76 -30.52 -2.07
N PRO A 164 1.83 -31.63 -2.83
CA PRO A 164 0.78 -32.65 -2.78
C PRO A 164 0.63 -33.39 -1.44
N GLU A 165 1.69 -33.47 -0.63
CA GLU A 165 1.68 -34.28 0.59
C GLU A 165 1.17 -33.50 1.80
N LYS A 166 1.71 -32.30 2.01
CA LYS A 166 1.46 -31.49 3.22
C LYS A 166 0.73 -30.19 2.91
N LYS A 167 0.47 -29.88 1.64
CA LYS A 167 -0.14 -28.63 1.18
C LYS A 167 0.57 -27.37 1.71
N ASN A 168 1.86 -27.46 2.02
CA ASN A 168 2.70 -26.31 2.32
C ASN A 168 2.95 -25.53 1.03
N ALA A 169 2.55 -24.27 1.03
CA ALA A 169 2.98 -23.32 0.01
C ALA A 169 4.45 -22.90 0.19
N PRO A 170 5.12 -22.33 -0.83
CA PRO A 170 6.44 -21.72 -0.71
C PRO A 170 6.59 -20.83 0.54
N LEU A 171 5.55 -20.10 0.91
CA LEU A 171 5.53 -19.22 2.07
C LEU A 171 5.60 -19.98 3.41
N HIS A 172 5.02 -21.17 3.50
CA HIS A 172 5.15 -22.03 4.69
C HIS A 172 6.58 -22.55 4.85
N ILE A 173 7.23 -22.89 3.73
CA ILE A 173 8.60 -23.41 3.74
C ILE A 173 9.61 -22.32 4.08
N SER A 174 9.48 -21.13 3.49
CA SER A 174 10.34 -20.00 3.85
C SER A 174 10.13 -19.55 5.30
N ALA A 175 8.89 -19.60 5.80
CA ALA A 175 8.57 -19.35 7.20
C ALA A 175 9.22 -20.38 8.15
N LYS A 176 9.14 -21.67 7.79
CA LYS A 176 9.74 -22.77 8.54
C LYS A 176 11.26 -22.65 8.65
N GLU A 177 11.92 -22.27 7.57
CA GLU A 177 13.39 -22.17 7.51
C GLU A 177 13.91 -20.77 7.94
N GLY A 178 13.04 -19.87 8.39
CA GLY A 178 13.43 -18.54 8.86
C GLY A 178 13.91 -17.58 7.75
N GLN A 179 13.51 -17.81 6.50
CA GLN A 179 13.98 -17.06 5.34
C GLN A 179 13.20 -15.75 5.12
N SER A 180 13.48 -14.73 5.94
CA SER A 180 12.76 -13.44 5.92
C SER A 180 12.70 -12.78 4.55
N LEU A 181 13.80 -12.77 3.78
CA LEU A 181 13.83 -12.13 2.46
C LEU A 181 13.04 -12.93 1.41
N GLN A 182 12.98 -14.27 1.53
CA GLN A 182 12.15 -15.10 0.67
C GLN A 182 10.67 -14.86 0.96
N VAL A 183 10.29 -14.70 2.23
CA VAL A 183 8.92 -14.35 2.63
C VAL A 183 8.48 -13.04 1.99
N GLU A 184 9.29 -11.99 2.09
CA GLU A 184 8.97 -10.70 1.45
C GLU A 184 8.85 -10.85 -0.07
N LEU A 185 9.81 -11.51 -0.72
CA LEU A 185 9.76 -11.70 -2.18
C LEU A 185 8.51 -12.45 -2.64
N LEU A 186 8.17 -13.56 -1.98
CA LEU A 186 7.00 -14.37 -2.32
C LEU A 186 5.70 -13.60 -2.09
N TRP A 187 5.57 -12.93 -0.94
CA TRP A 187 4.41 -12.11 -0.62
C TRP A 187 4.19 -11.05 -1.69
N ILE A 188 5.26 -10.46 -2.20
CA ILE A 188 5.15 -9.44 -3.23
C ILE A 188 4.59 -9.98 -4.54
N TYR A 189 5.03 -11.18 -4.91
CA TYR A 189 4.50 -11.89 -6.07
C TYR A 189 3.08 -12.44 -5.86
N GLY A 190 2.44 -12.14 -4.73
CA GLY A 190 1.05 -12.47 -4.43
C GLY A 190 0.88 -13.77 -3.65
N ALA A 191 1.91 -14.21 -2.92
CA ALA A 191 1.76 -15.31 -1.97
C ALA A 191 0.78 -14.93 -0.85
N ASP A 192 -0.19 -15.80 -0.57
CA ASP A 192 -1.19 -15.61 0.48
C ASP A 192 -0.62 -15.95 1.85
N ALA A 193 -0.41 -14.92 2.68
CA ALA A 193 0.04 -15.06 4.06
C ALA A 193 -1.00 -15.70 5.00
N GLY A 194 -2.25 -15.81 4.57
CA GLY A 194 -3.34 -16.48 5.29
C GLY A 194 -3.62 -17.92 4.86
N GLN A 195 -2.91 -18.45 3.84
CA GLN A 195 -3.15 -19.80 3.33
C GLN A 195 -2.88 -20.86 4.41
N LEU A 196 -3.80 -21.83 4.55
CA LEU A 196 -3.64 -22.96 5.48
C LEU A 196 -2.98 -24.15 4.78
N ASN A 197 -2.05 -24.82 5.48
CA ASN A 197 -1.51 -26.11 5.05
C ASN A 197 -2.41 -27.29 5.48
N ALA A 198 -1.98 -28.53 5.25
CA ALA A 198 -2.75 -29.73 5.62
C ALA A 198 -2.87 -29.95 7.13
N ALA A 199 -2.13 -29.22 7.95
CA ALA A 199 -2.25 -29.21 9.41
C ALA A 199 -3.09 -28.02 9.92
N ASP A 200 -3.80 -27.31 9.03
CA ASP A 200 -4.56 -26.10 9.33
C ASP A 200 -3.72 -24.99 9.97
N LEU A 201 -2.43 -24.93 9.63
CA LEU A 201 -1.51 -23.91 10.11
C LEU A 201 -1.26 -22.85 9.03
N THR A 202 -1.21 -21.58 9.44
CA THR A 202 -0.74 -20.48 8.59
C THR A 202 0.79 -20.41 8.56
N PRO A 203 1.41 -19.74 7.57
CA PRO A 203 2.85 -19.50 7.57
C PRO A 203 3.35 -18.83 8.86
N SER A 204 2.60 -17.88 9.44
CA SER A 204 2.98 -17.26 10.72
C SER A 204 3.07 -18.30 11.84
N GLN A 205 2.06 -19.18 11.96
CA GLN A 205 2.05 -20.23 12.98
C GLN A 205 3.19 -21.23 12.80
N VAL A 206 3.53 -21.57 11.54
CA VAL A 206 4.70 -22.42 11.25
C VAL A 206 6.00 -21.74 11.68
N ALA A 207 6.21 -20.46 11.36
CA ALA A 207 7.38 -19.71 11.84
C ALA A 207 7.46 -19.69 13.37
N LYS A 208 6.31 -19.51 14.05
CA LYS A 208 6.24 -19.52 15.52
C LYS A 208 6.62 -20.86 16.13
N LEU A 209 6.19 -21.97 15.53
CA LEU A 209 6.53 -23.33 15.98
C LEU A 209 8.03 -23.62 15.86
N GLU A 210 8.68 -23.10 14.82
CA GLU A 210 10.14 -23.23 14.62
C GLU A 210 10.95 -22.15 15.38
N ASN A 211 10.31 -21.36 16.26
CA ASN A 211 10.90 -20.29 17.08
C ASN A 211 11.39 -19.06 16.30
N HIS A 212 10.89 -18.85 15.08
CA HIS A 212 11.12 -17.62 14.30
C HIS A 212 10.07 -16.55 14.63
N ASN A 213 10.08 -16.07 15.89
CA ASN A 213 9.07 -15.15 16.42
C ASN A 213 8.98 -13.82 15.64
N ASP A 214 10.12 -13.22 15.29
CA ASP A 214 10.14 -11.96 14.54
C ASP A 214 9.53 -12.13 13.13
N LEU A 215 9.78 -13.29 12.50
CA LEU A 215 9.22 -13.61 11.19
C LEU A 215 7.72 -13.94 11.27
N SER A 216 7.29 -14.61 12.34
CA SER A 216 5.86 -14.85 12.62
C SER A 216 5.09 -13.53 12.76
N ALA A 217 5.60 -12.59 13.56
CA ALA A 217 5.00 -11.26 13.70
C ALA A 217 4.94 -10.52 12.35
N ARG A 218 6.00 -10.62 11.55
CA ARG A 218 6.01 -10.02 10.22
C ARG A 218 4.99 -10.67 9.27
N LEU A 219 4.84 -11.99 9.29
CA LEU A 219 3.84 -12.70 8.48
C LEU A 219 2.40 -12.31 8.87
N GLU A 220 2.12 -12.11 10.16
CA GLU A 220 0.85 -11.56 10.62
C GLU A 220 0.63 -10.15 10.09
N GLU A 221 1.64 -9.27 10.15
CA GLU A 221 1.53 -7.93 9.54
C GLU A 221 1.20 -7.99 8.05
N LEU A 222 1.83 -8.91 7.30
CA LEU A 222 1.64 -9.09 5.87
C LEU A 222 0.23 -9.58 5.52
N GLN A 223 -0.37 -10.42 6.36
CA GLN A 223 -1.76 -10.86 6.21
C GLN A 223 -2.75 -9.67 6.27
N PHE A 224 -2.43 -8.65 7.08
CA PHE A 224 -3.25 -7.45 7.25
C PHE A 224 -2.70 -6.23 6.51
N GLU A 225 -1.73 -6.35 5.60
CA GLU A 225 -1.06 -5.18 4.99
C GLU A 225 -2.05 -4.23 4.31
N VAL A 226 -3.06 -4.77 3.63
CA VAL A 226 -4.09 -3.96 2.96
C VAL A 226 -4.83 -3.08 3.96
N THR A 227 -5.39 -3.67 5.02
CA THR A 227 -6.11 -2.92 6.06
C THR A 227 -5.18 -2.02 6.87
N ASN A 228 -3.96 -2.46 7.13
CA ASN A 228 -2.93 -1.67 7.82
C ASN A 228 -2.57 -0.41 7.03
N ARG A 229 -2.45 -0.51 5.71
CA ARG A 229 -2.15 0.63 4.84
C ARG A 229 -3.31 1.61 4.79
N LEU A 230 -4.55 1.11 4.72
CA LEU A 230 -5.74 1.95 4.79
C LEU A 230 -5.83 2.72 6.13
N SER A 231 -5.59 2.05 7.26
CA SER A 231 -5.51 2.70 8.57
C SER A 231 -4.39 3.73 8.65
N MET A 232 -3.21 3.40 8.10
CA MET A 232 -2.06 4.32 8.03
C MET A 232 -2.38 5.58 7.23
N TYR A 233 -3.08 5.43 6.10
CA TYR A 233 -3.46 6.56 5.27
C TYR A 233 -4.38 7.54 6.02
N LEU A 234 -5.29 7.02 6.86
CA LEU A 234 -6.25 7.85 7.60
C LEU A 234 -5.66 8.53 8.83
N CYS A 235 -4.87 7.81 9.63
CA CYS A 235 -4.45 8.29 10.96
C CYS A 235 -2.94 8.25 11.20
N GLY A 236 -2.13 7.85 10.21
CA GLY A 236 -0.68 7.74 10.31
C GLY A 236 -0.21 6.65 11.27
N ARG A 237 -1.08 5.71 11.65
CA ARG A 237 -0.78 4.61 12.58
C ARG A 237 -1.28 3.27 12.05
N ARG A 238 -0.56 2.18 12.38
CA ARG A 238 -0.98 0.79 12.14
C ARG A 238 -1.57 0.20 13.42
N PRO A 239 -2.47 -0.78 13.29
CA PRO A 239 -2.84 -1.65 14.41
C PRO A 239 -1.61 -2.35 15.00
N ASP A 240 -1.64 -2.62 16.31
CA ASP A 240 -0.61 -3.37 17.01
C ASP A 240 -1.02 -4.84 17.14
N HIS A 241 -0.59 -5.64 16.17
CA HIS A 241 -0.92 -7.07 16.09
C HIS A 241 -0.39 -7.86 17.29
N SER A 242 0.67 -7.39 17.95
CA SER A 242 1.21 -8.04 19.16
C SER A 242 0.24 -8.03 20.34
N LYS A 243 -0.76 -7.13 20.31
CA LYS A 243 -1.83 -7.02 21.31
C LYS A 243 -3.16 -7.59 20.80
N GLU A 244 -3.12 -8.45 19.78
CA GLU A 244 -4.31 -9.01 19.11
C GLU A 244 -5.26 -7.93 18.53
N GLN A 245 -4.71 -6.74 18.26
CA GLN A 245 -5.46 -5.65 17.62
C GLN A 245 -5.18 -5.66 16.11
N TYR A 246 -6.03 -6.33 15.35
CA TYR A 246 -5.89 -6.45 13.88
C TYR A 246 -6.44 -5.26 13.08
N PHE A 247 -7.35 -4.48 13.66
CA PHE A 247 -8.04 -3.37 12.99
C PHE A 247 -7.92 -2.06 13.79
N LEU A 248 -7.65 -0.97 13.08
CA LEU A 248 -7.61 0.39 13.61
C LEU A 248 -8.50 1.28 12.74
N ILE A 249 -9.67 1.65 13.25
CA ILE A 249 -10.70 2.38 12.52
C ILE A 249 -10.93 3.72 13.23
N PRO A 250 -10.53 4.85 12.62
CA PRO A 250 -10.76 6.17 13.20
C PRO A 250 -12.24 6.59 13.14
N ASP A 251 -12.69 7.32 14.15
CA ASP A 251 -14.00 7.98 14.13
C ASP A 251 -13.94 9.32 13.39
N LEU A 252 -14.89 9.57 12.50
CA LEU A 252 -15.01 10.86 11.80
C LEU A 252 -15.64 11.90 12.72
N VAL A 253 -14.85 12.91 13.10
CA VAL A 253 -15.35 14.08 13.85
C VAL A 253 -16.22 14.95 12.93
N GLY A 254 -17.47 15.22 13.34
CA GLY A 254 -18.39 16.16 12.65
C GLY A 254 -19.37 15.52 11.66
N GLY A 255 -19.98 14.37 12.01
CA GLY A 255 -20.94 13.64 11.18
C GLY A 255 -22.41 13.82 11.56
N SER A 256 -22.88 15.05 11.78
CA SER A 256 -24.24 15.28 12.31
C SER A 256 -25.38 15.40 11.29
N ASP A 257 -25.18 15.39 9.95
CA ASP A 257 -26.32 15.62 9.03
C ASP A 257 -26.47 14.73 7.77
N ASP A 258 -25.52 13.87 7.40
CA ASP A 258 -25.61 13.07 6.15
C ASP A 258 -25.88 11.55 6.38
N SER A 259 -26.59 11.20 7.46
CA SER A 259 -26.79 9.81 7.90
C SER A 259 -27.44 8.89 6.84
N THR A 260 -28.28 9.41 5.95
CA THR A 260 -29.09 8.58 5.03
C THR A 260 -28.30 8.07 3.83
N THR A 261 -27.47 8.91 3.21
CA THR A 261 -26.65 8.53 2.05
C THR A 261 -25.57 7.52 2.45
N PHE A 262 -24.94 7.73 3.62
CA PHE A 262 -23.93 6.82 4.15
C PHE A 262 -24.49 5.47 4.57
N LYS A 263 -25.70 5.41 5.12
CA LYS A 263 -26.37 4.13 5.42
C LYS A 263 -26.60 3.31 4.15
N ARG A 264 -26.93 3.95 3.03
CA ARG A 264 -27.16 3.25 1.76
C ARG A 264 -25.85 2.70 1.17
N SER A 265 -24.75 3.45 1.22
CA SER A 265 -23.44 2.94 0.78
C SER A 265 -22.96 1.79 1.66
N GLN A 266 -23.13 1.88 2.98
CA GLN A 266 -22.82 0.80 3.91
C GLN A 266 -23.65 -0.45 3.64
N GLN A 267 -24.97 -0.30 3.40
CA GLN A 267 -25.84 -1.43 3.05
C GLN A 267 -25.41 -2.13 1.75
N GLN A 268 -25.06 -1.35 0.72
CA GLN A 268 -24.54 -1.89 -0.54
C GLN A 268 -23.22 -2.63 -0.36
N LEU A 269 -22.34 -2.11 0.51
CA LEU A 269 -21.06 -2.74 0.83
C LEU A 269 -21.25 -4.06 1.60
N CYS A 270 -22.17 -4.09 2.58
CA CYS A 270 -22.53 -5.31 3.31
C CYS A 270 -23.17 -6.37 2.41
N ALA A 271 -23.94 -5.95 1.39
CA ALA A 271 -24.59 -6.84 0.44
C ALA A 271 -23.65 -7.39 -0.65
N ALA A 272 -22.46 -6.82 -0.81
CA ALA A 272 -21.50 -7.25 -1.82
C ALA A 272 -20.91 -8.65 -1.50
N SER A 273 -20.70 -9.48 -2.52
CA SER A 273 -20.02 -10.77 -2.34
C SER A 273 -18.56 -10.60 -1.89
N CYS A 274 -17.90 -11.66 -1.39
CA CYS A 274 -16.46 -11.60 -1.04
C CYS A 274 -15.59 -11.15 -2.21
N SER A 275 -15.82 -11.71 -3.40
CA SER A 275 -15.04 -11.36 -4.59
C SER A 275 -15.28 -9.93 -5.08
N GLN A 276 -16.50 -9.39 -4.92
CA GLN A 276 -16.79 -7.99 -5.24
C GLN A 276 -16.13 -7.03 -4.24
N PHE A 277 -16.21 -7.37 -2.95
CA PHE A 277 -15.59 -6.59 -1.89
C PHE A 277 -14.07 -6.54 -2.06
N GLU A 278 -13.41 -7.69 -2.26
CA GLU A 278 -11.96 -7.76 -2.50
C GLU A 278 -11.51 -6.90 -3.68
N ARG A 279 -12.26 -6.91 -4.80
CA ARG A 279 -11.96 -6.06 -5.96
C ARG A 279 -12.08 -4.57 -5.62
N LEU A 280 -13.11 -4.17 -4.88
CA LEU A 280 -13.26 -2.79 -4.43
C LEU A 280 -12.12 -2.38 -3.51
N VAL A 281 -11.72 -3.26 -2.57
CA VAL A 281 -10.61 -3.01 -1.67
C VAL A 281 -9.30 -2.85 -2.44
N GLN A 282 -9.03 -3.69 -3.44
CA GLN A 282 -7.88 -3.53 -4.35
C GLN A 282 -7.90 -2.16 -5.05
N ASP A 283 -9.05 -1.78 -5.60
CA ASP A 283 -9.20 -0.52 -6.32
C ASP A 283 -8.95 0.71 -5.40
N VAL A 284 -9.43 0.67 -4.16
CA VAL A 284 -9.18 1.72 -3.15
C VAL A 284 -7.74 1.71 -2.65
N TYR A 285 -7.13 0.53 -2.48
CA TYR A 285 -5.73 0.39 -2.09
C TYR A 285 -4.80 0.98 -3.15
N ASP A 286 -5.07 0.75 -4.44
CA ASP A 286 -4.34 1.36 -5.55
C ASP A 286 -4.45 2.89 -5.52
N GLU A 287 -5.65 3.43 -5.23
CA GLU A 287 -5.85 4.87 -5.15
C GLU A 287 -5.13 5.50 -3.96
N VAL A 288 -5.07 4.81 -2.80
CA VAL A 288 -4.25 5.22 -1.66
C VAL A 288 -2.77 5.31 -2.06
N ASP A 289 -2.24 4.26 -2.68
CA ASP A 289 -0.85 4.22 -3.15
C ASP A 289 -0.54 5.34 -4.16
N ARG A 290 -1.46 5.60 -5.10
CA ARG A 290 -1.33 6.71 -6.05
C ARG A 290 -1.27 8.06 -5.32
N ARG A 291 -2.16 8.31 -4.36
CA ARG A 291 -2.22 9.57 -3.59
C ARG A 291 -0.96 9.77 -2.72
N GLU A 292 -0.48 8.71 -2.07
CA GLU A 292 0.77 8.74 -1.31
C GLU A 292 1.97 9.03 -2.22
N THR A 293 2.05 8.36 -3.36
CA THR A 293 3.14 8.55 -4.33
C THR A 293 3.14 9.94 -4.95
N ALA A 294 1.96 10.48 -5.28
CA ALA A 294 1.77 11.87 -5.69
C ALA A 294 2.29 12.85 -4.63
N THR A 295 1.99 12.60 -3.36
CA THR A 295 2.44 13.43 -2.24
C THR A 295 3.97 13.37 -2.10
N ALA A 296 4.55 12.17 -2.10
CA ALA A 296 5.99 11.96 -2.00
C ALA A 296 6.75 12.63 -3.15
N TRP A 297 6.18 12.62 -4.35
CA TRP A 297 6.75 13.32 -5.49
C TRP A 297 6.73 14.83 -5.33
N ASN A 298 5.57 15.40 -4.97
CA ASN A 298 5.41 16.84 -4.82
C ASN A 298 6.43 17.40 -3.81
N VAL A 299 6.62 16.70 -2.69
CA VAL A 299 7.63 17.03 -1.69
C VAL A 299 9.05 16.98 -2.27
N THR A 300 9.34 16.02 -3.15
CA THR A 300 10.66 15.87 -3.79
C THR A 300 10.92 16.96 -4.85
N MET A 301 9.88 17.45 -5.55
CA MET A 301 10.02 18.51 -6.55
C MET A 301 10.11 19.91 -5.94
N GLN A 302 9.39 20.19 -4.86
CA GLN A 302 9.41 21.52 -4.22
C GLN A 302 10.80 21.94 -3.70
N GLY A 303 11.71 20.98 -3.47
CA GLY A 303 13.11 21.25 -3.13
C GLY A 303 14.00 21.69 -4.30
N MET A 304 13.50 21.69 -5.55
CA MET A 304 14.23 22.09 -6.75
C MET A 304 13.62 23.37 -7.31
N HIS A 305 14.46 24.41 -7.46
CA HIS A 305 14.07 25.77 -7.87
C HIS A 305 12.97 25.82 -8.96
N ASN A 306 11.94 26.62 -8.67
CA ASN A 306 10.76 26.96 -9.48
C ASN A 306 11.03 27.63 -10.85
N SER A 307 12.25 27.62 -11.39
CA SER A 307 12.59 28.45 -12.55
C SER A 307 12.19 27.87 -13.92
N HIS A 308 11.74 26.62 -14.04
CA HIS A 308 11.35 26.00 -15.33
C HIS A 308 10.02 25.21 -15.34
N LEU A 309 9.17 25.30 -14.31
CA LEU A 309 7.88 24.56 -14.29
C LEU A 309 6.75 25.26 -15.05
N GLY A 310 6.96 25.48 -16.35
CA GLY A 310 5.93 25.99 -17.24
C GLY A 310 4.92 24.94 -17.70
N ASN A 311 5.34 23.68 -17.89
CA ASN A 311 4.50 22.63 -18.51
C ASN A 311 4.70 21.20 -17.96
N ASP A 312 5.59 20.98 -16.99
CA ASP A 312 6.05 19.61 -16.61
C ASP A 312 5.44 19.06 -15.32
N GLN A 313 4.21 19.45 -14.97
CA GLN A 313 3.47 18.81 -13.87
C GLN A 313 2.78 17.52 -14.36
N CYS A 314 3.59 16.53 -14.73
CA CYS A 314 3.14 15.24 -15.25
C CYS A 314 2.71 14.26 -14.14
N ILE A 315 1.88 14.69 -13.18
CA ILE A 315 1.37 13.78 -12.13
C ILE A 315 0.09 13.12 -12.62
N ALA A 316 0.05 11.79 -12.64
CA ALA A 316 -1.17 11.05 -12.96
C ALA A 316 -2.29 11.42 -11.97
N VAL A 317 -3.28 12.16 -12.46
CA VAL A 317 -4.41 12.67 -11.66
C VAL A 317 -5.32 11.53 -11.20
N PHE A 318 -5.33 10.41 -11.92
CA PHE A 318 -6.15 9.23 -11.68
C PHE A 318 -5.38 7.94 -11.96
N LEU A 319 -5.95 6.80 -11.55
CA LEU A 319 -5.37 5.48 -11.78
C LEU A 319 -5.26 5.14 -13.28
N PRO A 320 -4.09 4.67 -13.75
CA PRO A 320 -3.94 4.15 -15.10
C PRO A 320 -4.90 3.01 -15.44
N PRO A 321 -5.36 2.94 -16.70
CA PRO A 321 -6.14 1.80 -17.16
C PRO A 321 -5.28 0.52 -17.15
N ASN A 322 -5.82 -0.57 -16.61
CA ASN A 322 -5.22 -1.89 -16.72
C ASN A 322 -5.89 -2.65 -17.89
N PRO A 323 -5.15 -3.12 -18.91
CA PRO A 323 -5.68 -3.90 -20.03
C PRO A 323 -6.42 -5.19 -19.61
N ASP A 324 -6.07 -5.78 -18.47
CA ASP A 324 -6.70 -7.01 -17.98
C ASP A 324 -8.09 -6.76 -17.36
N PHE A 325 -8.45 -5.51 -17.10
CA PHE A 325 -9.72 -5.13 -16.50
C PHE A 325 -10.73 -4.66 -17.54
N SER A 326 -12.01 -4.87 -17.26
CA SER A 326 -13.09 -4.33 -18.09
C SER A 326 -13.05 -2.80 -18.13
N ALA A 327 -13.55 -2.22 -19.21
CA ALA A 327 -13.68 -0.76 -19.37
C ALA A 327 -14.44 -0.14 -18.18
N THR A 328 -15.51 -0.80 -17.72
CA THR A 328 -16.30 -0.37 -16.56
C THR A 328 -15.46 -0.33 -15.27
N ARG A 329 -14.66 -1.36 -14.99
CA ARG A 329 -13.79 -1.37 -13.80
C ARG A 329 -12.74 -0.27 -13.87
N ASN A 330 -12.10 -0.07 -15.03
CA ASN A 330 -11.15 1.03 -15.21
C ASN A 330 -11.81 2.40 -15.02
N GLN A 331 -13.02 2.61 -15.55
CA GLN A 331 -13.76 3.86 -15.35
C GLN A 331 -14.10 4.09 -13.86
N LEU A 332 -14.49 3.06 -13.12
CA LEU A 332 -14.78 3.15 -11.69
C LEU A 332 -13.51 3.48 -10.89
N ARG A 333 -12.39 2.81 -11.18
CA ARG A 333 -11.07 3.11 -10.57
C ARG A 333 -10.66 4.57 -10.80
N GLN A 334 -10.85 5.09 -12.01
CA GLN A 334 -10.55 6.49 -12.32
C GLN A 334 -11.49 7.48 -11.62
N LYS A 335 -12.75 7.09 -11.34
CA LYS A 335 -13.68 7.92 -10.57
C LYS A 335 -13.26 8.10 -9.12
N LEU A 336 -12.47 7.18 -8.53
CA LEU A 336 -11.95 7.33 -7.15
C LEU A 336 -11.09 8.59 -6.99
N ALA A 337 -10.42 9.04 -8.06
CA ALA A 337 -9.65 10.28 -8.05
C ALA A 337 -10.52 11.55 -7.85
N LYS A 338 -11.83 11.47 -8.15
CA LYS A 338 -12.76 12.59 -7.97
C LYS A 338 -13.24 12.75 -6.53
N PHE A 339 -13.01 11.77 -5.67
CA PHE A 339 -13.44 11.82 -4.28
C PHE A 339 -12.65 12.90 -3.55
N THR A 340 -13.37 13.75 -2.80
CA THR A 340 -12.73 14.68 -1.86
C THR A 340 -12.00 13.89 -0.77
N SER A 341 -11.07 14.52 -0.07
CA SER A 341 -10.35 13.86 1.04
C SER A 341 -11.31 13.32 2.11
N ARG A 342 -12.43 14.02 2.35
CA ARG A 342 -13.47 13.59 3.30
C ARG A 342 -14.24 12.38 2.78
N ASP A 343 -14.72 12.42 1.54
CA ASP A 343 -15.51 11.31 0.97
C ASP A 343 -14.67 10.05 0.84
N PHE A 344 -13.40 10.20 0.45
CA PHE A 344 -12.48 9.07 0.35
C PHE A 344 -12.17 8.48 1.72
N ALA A 345 -12.01 9.32 2.76
CA ALA A 345 -11.82 8.83 4.13
C ALA A 345 -13.04 8.03 4.63
N ILE A 346 -14.26 8.49 4.32
CA ILE A 346 -15.50 7.77 4.66
C ILE A 346 -15.54 6.39 3.99
N LEU A 347 -15.23 6.32 2.70
CA LEU A 347 -15.17 5.06 1.96
C LEU A 347 -14.16 4.08 2.59
N ILE A 348 -12.97 4.56 2.97
CA ILE A 348 -11.97 3.72 3.62
C ILE A 348 -12.48 3.22 4.98
N ILE A 349 -13.13 4.08 5.77
CA ILE A 349 -13.69 3.69 7.07
C ILE A 349 -14.78 2.63 6.91
N ASP A 350 -15.67 2.77 5.93
CA ASP A 350 -16.69 1.76 5.61
C ASP A 350 -16.06 0.43 5.21
N ILE A 351 -15.02 0.46 4.36
CA ILE A 351 -14.24 -0.73 3.97
C ILE A 351 -13.59 -1.40 5.18
N LEU A 352 -12.96 -0.63 6.08
CA LEU A 352 -12.32 -1.18 7.26
C LEU A 352 -13.34 -1.81 8.23
N ASN A 353 -14.50 -1.19 8.40
CA ASN A 353 -15.59 -1.74 9.21
C ASN A 353 -16.12 -3.05 8.63
N GLU A 354 -16.31 -3.11 7.31
CA GLU A 354 -16.79 -4.31 6.64
C GLU A 354 -15.73 -5.43 6.64
N ALA A 355 -14.45 -5.09 6.44
CA ALA A 355 -13.36 -6.06 6.55
C ALA A 355 -13.30 -6.66 7.97
N LYS A 356 -13.44 -5.81 9.00
CA LYS A 356 -13.54 -6.27 10.40
C LYS A 356 -14.75 -7.18 10.60
N ARG A 357 -15.92 -6.83 10.07
CA ARG A 357 -17.15 -7.64 10.18
C ARG A 357 -16.95 -9.03 9.56
N ARG A 358 -16.41 -9.09 8.34
CA ARG A 358 -16.16 -10.34 7.62
C ARG A 358 -15.12 -11.21 8.32
N TYR A 359 -14.04 -10.62 8.83
CA TYR A 359 -12.97 -11.35 9.52
C TYR A 359 -13.48 -12.06 10.80
N PHE A 360 -14.27 -11.37 11.61
CA PHE A 360 -14.84 -11.94 12.84
C PHE A 360 -16.15 -12.71 12.64
N GLY A 361 -16.67 -12.81 11.41
CA GLY A 361 -17.95 -13.46 11.13
C GLY A 361 -19.16 -12.78 11.80
N LEU A 362 -19.10 -11.46 12.01
CA LEU A 362 -20.15 -10.72 12.71
C LEU A 362 -21.41 -10.57 11.84
N PRO A 363 -22.62 -10.66 12.44
CA PRO A 363 -23.88 -10.48 11.72
C PRO A 363 -24.02 -9.05 11.18
N ASN A 364 -24.73 -8.91 10.06
CA ASN A 364 -25.04 -7.59 9.51
C ASN A 364 -26.00 -6.88 10.47
N LYS A 365 -25.64 -5.69 10.96
CA LYS A 365 -26.47 -4.91 11.88
C LYS A 365 -27.83 -4.51 11.28
N ASN A 366 -28.01 -4.67 9.97
CA ASN A 366 -29.26 -4.39 9.27
C ASN A 366 -30.18 -5.62 9.11
N ASP A 367 -29.75 -6.82 9.54
CA ASP A 367 -30.62 -8.00 9.62
C ASP A 367 -31.41 -7.96 10.95
N ASP A 368 -32.30 -6.99 11.10
CA ASP A 368 -33.34 -6.96 12.15
C ASP A 368 -34.46 -7.99 11.88
N SER A 369 -34.12 -9.13 11.27
CA SER A 369 -35.04 -10.23 10.99
C SER A 369 -34.89 -11.42 11.94
N PHE A 370 -34.01 -11.37 12.96
CA PHE A 370 -33.78 -12.51 13.86
C PHE A 370 -33.83 -12.23 15.38
N MET A 371 -34.24 -11.03 15.84
CA MET A 371 -34.35 -10.72 17.27
C MET A 371 -35.74 -10.19 17.69
N ASN A 372 -36.80 -10.76 17.13
CA ASN A 372 -38.19 -10.51 17.57
C ASN A 372 -39.07 -11.78 17.61
N LYS A 373 -38.48 -12.93 17.96
CA LYS A 373 -39.22 -14.14 18.35
C LYS A 373 -38.51 -14.88 19.49
N THR A 374 -38.56 -14.32 20.69
CA THR A 374 -38.42 -15.08 21.93
C THR A 374 -39.65 -14.81 22.79
N GLY A 375 -40.74 -15.49 22.45
CA GLY A 375 -41.79 -15.86 23.39
C GLY A 375 -41.61 -17.34 23.72
N PRO A 376 -41.73 -17.76 24.99
CA PRO A 376 -41.53 -19.15 25.37
C PRO A 376 -42.82 -19.92 25.11
N ASP A 377 -42.77 -20.95 24.27
CA ASP A 377 -43.70 -22.09 24.33
C ASP A 377 -43.07 -23.30 23.61
N GLU A 378 -42.53 -24.17 24.46
CA GLU A 378 -42.65 -25.63 24.48
C GLU A 378 -42.87 -26.47 23.19
N LEU A 379 -41.92 -27.41 23.02
CA LEU A 379 -42.07 -28.85 22.77
C LEU A 379 -42.02 -29.45 21.34
N ASN A 380 -41.06 -30.39 21.22
CA ASN A 380 -41.06 -31.65 20.44
C ASN A 380 -40.91 -31.59 18.91
N LEU A 381 -40.23 -32.50 18.19
CA LEU A 381 -39.25 -33.58 18.41
C LEU A 381 -38.89 -34.12 16.99
N THR A 382 -37.70 -34.71 16.84
CA THR A 382 -37.29 -35.79 15.89
C THR A 382 -37.19 -35.59 14.36
N SER A 383 -35.96 -35.90 13.88
CA SER A 383 -35.51 -36.83 12.81
C SER A 383 -36.07 -36.86 11.38
N ASP A 384 -35.06 -36.99 10.48
CA ASP A 384 -34.97 -37.69 9.18
C ASP A 384 -35.46 -37.04 7.87
N ASP A 385 -34.42 -36.84 7.03
CA ASP A 385 -34.25 -37.30 5.64
C ASP A 385 -34.90 -36.61 4.42
N SER A 386 -33.99 -36.41 3.44
CA SER A 386 -34.15 -36.51 1.98
C SER A 386 -34.73 -35.34 1.15
N GLU A 387 -33.79 -34.66 0.49
CA GLU A 387 -33.67 -34.48 -0.98
C GLU A 387 -34.81 -33.84 -1.81
N PHE A 388 -34.34 -32.96 -2.71
CA PHE A 388 -34.91 -32.58 -4.02
C PHE A 388 -35.74 -31.27 -4.10
N ILE A 389 -35.40 -30.47 -5.12
CA ILE A 389 -36.25 -29.62 -5.99
C ILE A 389 -35.80 -28.16 -6.19
N MET A 390 -35.46 -27.93 -7.46
CA MET A 390 -35.64 -26.73 -8.30
C MET A 390 -34.61 -25.60 -8.33
N THR A 391 -33.74 -25.74 -9.33
CA THR A 391 -33.53 -24.75 -10.39
C THR A 391 -34.75 -23.85 -10.63
N LYS A 392 -34.63 -22.57 -10.28
CA LYS A 392 -35.46 -21.49 -10.83
C LYS A 392 -34.59 -20.54 -11.64
N SER A 393 -34.73 -20.66 -12.96
CA SER A 393 -34.61 -19.54 -13.88
C SER A 393 -35.84 -18.65 -13.71
N ASP A 394 -35.65 -17.36 -13.40
CA ASP A 394 -36.39 -16.23 -13.97
C ASP A 394 -35.92 -14.92 -13.31
N GLY A 395 -36.00 -13.80 -14.05
CA GLY A 395 -36.18 -12.50 -13.43
C GLY A 395 -35.13 -11.42 -13.72
N GLY A 396 -34.98 -11.07 -15.00
CA GLY A 396 -34.67 -9.74 -15.53
C GLY A 396 -33.87 -8.74 -14.67
N THR A 397 -32.63 -8.48 -15.09
CA THR A 397 -32.03 -7.14 -14.96
C THR A 397 -31.51 -6.75 -16.34
N ARG A 398 -32.46 -6.45 -17.23
CA ARG A 398 -32.23 -5.57 -18.38
C ARG A 398 -32.55 -4.17 -17.88
N ASP A 399 -31.53 -3.34 -17.72
CA ASP A 399 -31.62 -1.90 -17.97
C ASP A 399 -30.22 -1.29 -17.85
N TYR A 400 -29.95 -0.32 -18.72
CA TYR A 400 -28.71 0.44 -18.93
C TYR A 400 -27.71 -0.11 -19.96
N ASP A 401 -28.17 -0.31 -21.21
CA ASP A 401 -27.28 -0.38 -22.38
C ASP A 401 -27.90 0.22 -23.66
N GLU A 402 -28.43 1.45 -23.59
CA GLU A 402 -29.02 2.17 -24.75
C GLU A 402 -28.68 3.67 -24.84
N VAL A 403 -27.45 4.10 -24.50
CA VAL A 403 -27.04 5.52 -24.72
C VAL A 403 -25.75 5.71 -25.53
N ALA A 404 -25.33 4.67 -26.24
CA ALA A 404 -24.24 4.78 -27.22
C ALA A 404 -24.76 4.48 -28.62
N ASP A 405 -25.64 5.35 -29.14
CA ASP A 405 -25.93 5.37 -30.56
C ASP A 405 -25.66 6.76 -31.16
N SER A 406 -24.85 6.76 -32.21
CA SER A 406 -24.35 7.95 -32.90
C SER A 406 -25.37 8.45 -33.92
N PRO A 407 -25.68 9.75 -34.04
CA PRO A 407 -26.35 10.24 -35.23
C PRO A 407 -25.34 10.72 -36.25
N GLN A 408 -25.06 9.87 -37.25
CA GLN A 408 -24.53 10.33 -38.53
C GLN A 408 -25.63 11.06 -39.33
N GLY A 409 -25.34 12.31 -39.68
CA GLY A 409 -25.60 12.86 -41.01
C GLY A 409 -27.00 13.34 -41.37
N LYS A 410 -27.22 14.67 -41.28
CA LYS A 410 -27.85 15.43 -42.37
C LYS A 410 -27.13 16.75 -42.62
N ARG A 411 -26.80 16.97 -43.89
CA ARG A 411 -26.02 18.07 -44.46
C ARG A 411 -26.85 19.36 -44.59
N GLN A 412 -26.16 20.48 -44.36
CA GLN A 412 -26.21 21.80 -45.03
C GLN A 412 -27.56 22.50 -45.28
N ARG A 413 -27.69 23.72 -44.74
CA ARG A 413 -27.83 24.95 -45.55
C ARG A 413 -27.44 26.21 -44.76
N SER A 414 -26.76 27.12 -45.46
CA SER A 414 -26.09 28.35 -45.02
C SER A 414 -27.03 29.54 -44.79
N GLU A 415 -26.41 30.68 -44.38
CA GLU A 415 -26.91 32.08 -44.32
C GLU A 415 -27.53 32.51 -42.97
N SER A 416 -27.17 33.63 -42.31
CA SER A 416 -26.46 34.84 -42.70
C SER A 416 -25.84 35.54 -41.47
N VAL A 417 -24.69 36.17 -41.70
CA VAL A 417 -24.05 37.18 -40.86
C VAL A 417 -24.84 38.48 -40.92
N ARG A 418 -25.21 39.06 -39.77
CA ARG A 418 -25.52 40.50 -39.67
C ARG A 418 -24.82 41.13 -38.47
N ARG A 419 -23.76 41.87 -38.79
CA ARG A 419 -23.27 43.03 -38.03
C ARG A 419 -24.35 44.12 -38.06
N LEU A 420 -24.54 44.85 -36.96
CA LEU A 420 -24.98 46.25 -37.02
C LEU A 420 -24.42 47.00 -35.79
N SER A 421 -23.65 48.03 -36.12
CA SER A 421 -23.08 49.05 -35.27
C SER A 421 -24.08 50.16 -34.94
N GLU A 422 -23.97 50.68 -33.72
CA GLU A 422 -24.17 52.08 -33.28
C GLU A 422 -25.31 52.93 -33.91
N ARG A 423 -26.29 53.32 -33.08
CA ARG A 423 -26.52 54.74 -32.70
C ARG A 423 -27.61 54.89 -31.63
N LYS A 424 -27.20 55.58 -30.54
CA LYS A 424 -27.94 56.52 -29.68
C LYS A 424 -29.47 56.60 -29.85
N SER A 425 -30.21 56.36 -28.77
CA SER A 425 -30.73 57.42 -27.86
C SER A 425 -31.96 56.94 -27.09
N GLY A 426 -31.96 57.19 -25.77
CA GLY A 426 -33.17 57.17 -24.94
C GLY A 426 -33.61 55.79 -24.51
N LEU A 427 -33.53 55.52 -23.20
CA LEU A 427 -34.48 54.78 -22.38
C LEU A 427 -33.78 54.48 -21.04
N SER A 428 -33.57 55.55 -20.28
CA SER A 428 -33.15 55.50 -18.88
C SER A 428 -34.35 55.29 -17.94
N ASP A 429 -35.42 54.66 -18.42
CA ASP A 429 -36.70 54.48 -17.70
C ASP A 429 -37.31 53.07 -17.80
N SER A 430 -36.63 52.09 -18.42
CA SER A 430 -37.18 50.72 -18.56
C SER A 430 -36.52 49.66 -17.66
N ILE A 431 -35.59 50.04 -16.77
CA ILE A 431 -35.01 49.12 -15.77
C ILE A 431 -35.82 49.13 -14.45
N LEU A 432 -36.68 50.12 -14.22
CA LEU A 432 -37.57 50.16 -13.05
C LEU A 432 -38.84 49.31 -13.18
N GLN A 433 -39.11 48.73 -14.35
CA GLN A 433 -40.30 47.88 -14.59
C GLN A 433 -40.02 46.36 -14.42
N ALA A 434 -38.75 45.98 -14.18
CA ALA A 434 -38.33 44.57 -14.01
C ALA A 434 -37.97 44.21 -12.56
N ILE A 435 -38.08 45.16 -11.63
CA ILE A 435 -38.07 44.91 -10.19
C ILE A 435 -39.54 44.76 -9.79
N GLY A 436 -40.07 43.54 -9.92
CA GLY A 436 -41.36 43.22 -9.32
C GLY A 436 -41.32 43.61 -7.85
N ASN A 437 -42.34 44.34 -7.39
CA ASN A 437 -42.49 44.73 -5.99
C ASN A 437 -42.27 43.50 -5.11
N VAL A 438 -41.12 43.43 -4.43
CA VAL A 438 -40.84 42.39 -3.44
C VAL A 438 -41.98 42.45 -2.44
N SER A 439 -42.74 41.37 -2.30
CA SER A 439 -43.87 41.33 -1.37
C SER A 439 -43.33 41.54 0.04
N MET A 440 -44.07 42.24 0.89
CA MET A 440 -43.73 42.37 2.31
C MET A 440 -43.54 40.99 2.96
N ASP A 441 -44.28 39.99 2.48
CA ASP A 441 -44.17 38.59 2.92
C ASP A 441 -42.82 37.97 2.53
N ASP A 442 -42.29 38.26 1.33
CA ASP A 442 -40.97 37.77 0.89
C ASP A 442 -39.86 38.39 1.76
N TYR A 443 -39.99 39.66 2.11
CA TYR A 443 -39.05 40.34 3.02
C TYR A 443 -39.10 39.75 4.43
N LEU A 444 -40.30 39.48 4.97
CA LEU A 444 -40.46 38.87 6.29
C LEU A 444 -39.92 37.43 6.33
N TYR A 445 -40.18 36.64 5.30
CA TYR A 445 -39.63 35.28 5.17
C TYR A 445 -38.11 35.29 5.08
N LEU A 446 -37.52 36.18 4.28
CA LEU A 446 -36.07 36.31 4.18
C LEU A 446 -35.45 36.76 5.50
N LYS A 447 -36.11 37.67 6.23
CA LYS A 447 -35.68 38.12 7.56
C LYS A 447 -35.70 36.99 8.59
N GLU A 448 -36.73 36.15 8.58
CA GLU A 448 -36.79 34.96 9.44
C GLU A 448 -35.67 33.97 9.09
N LYS A 449 -35.43 33.72 7.80
CA LYS A 449 -34.32 32.87 7.35
C LYS A 449 -32.95 33.44 7.75
N VAL A 450 -32.75 34.75 7.64
CA VAL A 450 -31.51 35.39 8.10
C VAL A 450 -31.33 35.20 9.62
N LEU A 451 -32.35 35.45 10.43
CA LEU A 451 -32.29 35.27 11.89
C LEU A 451 -32.00 33.81 12.29
N THR A 452 -32.60 32.83 11.60
CA THR A 452 -32.31 31.41 11.87
C THR A 452 -30.88 31.02 11.47
N THR A 453 -30.35 31.58 10.37
CA THR A 453 -28.95 31.38 9.98
C THR A 453 -27.98 32.06 10.95
N GLU A 454 -28.28 33.26 11.44
CA GLU A 454 -27.46 33.96 12.44
C GLU A 454 -27.40 33.17 13.76
N SER A 455 -28.55 32.62 14.20
CA SER A 455 -28.58 31.74 15.39
C SER A 455 -27.76 30.47 15.20
N SER A 456 -27.82 29.88 14.00
CA SER A 456 -27.02 28.68 13.65
C SER A 456 -25.52 28.98 13.63
N ILE A 457 -25.12 30.13 13.08
CA ILE A 457 -23.73 30.61 13.07
C ILE A 457 -23.23 30.82 14.51
N ALA A 458 -24.01 31.48 15.37
CA ALA A 458 -23.63 31.70 16.77
C ALA A 458 -23.44 30.38 17.56
N SER A 459 -24.27 29.36 17.27
CA SER A 459 -24.12 28.02 17.85
C SER A 459 -22.83 27.33 17.37
N LEU A 460 -22.52 27.44 16.06
CA LEU A 460 -21.28 26.91 15.49
C LEU A 460 -20.03 27.62 16.05
N GLU A 461 -20.08 28.94 16.22
CA GLU A 461 -18.99 29.70 16.84
C GLU A 461 -18.71 29.24 18.27
N LYS A 462 -19.77 28.99 19.06
CA LYS A 462 -19.65 28.45 20.42
C LYS A 462 -19.06 27.03 20.41
N GLY A 463 -19.46 26.19 19.45
CA GLY A 463 -18.89 24.86 19.25
C GLY A 463 -17.40 24.91 18.90
N ASN A 464 -17.02 25.78 17.98
CA ASN A 464 -15.62 25.99 17.59
C ASN A 464 -14.77 26.48 18.77
N ALA A 465 -15.28 27.39 19.59
CA ALA A 465 -14.60 27.83 20.81
C ALA A 465 -14.41 26.70 21.85
N HIS A 466 -15.33 25.74 21.90
CA HIS A 466 -15.19 24.56 22.76
C HIS A 466 -14.13 23.60 22.23
N ILE A 467 -14.12 23.33 20.92
CA ILE A 467 -13.12 22.48 20.26
C ILE A 467 -11.71 23.07 20.43
N LEU A 468 -11.54 24.38 20.23
CA LEU A 468 -10.24 25.04 20.42
C LEU A 468 -9.71 24.88 21.85
N ARG A 469 -10.59 24.88 22.86
CA ARG A 469 -10.21 24.63 24.26
C ARG A 469 -9.74 23.19 24.47
N ILE A 470 -10.47 22.20 23.94
CA ILE A 470 -10.07 20.79 24.00
C ILE A 470 -8.72 20.57 23.31
N LEU A 471 -8.51 21.18 22.14
CA LEU A 471 -7.23 21.10 21.42
C LEU A 471 -6.08 21.70 22.22
N SER A 472 -6.31 22.81 22.93
CA SER A 472 -5.32 23.41 23.82
C SER A 472 -4.97 22.49 25.00
N ASP A 473 -5.97 21.84 25.61
CA ASP A 473 -5.75 20.90 26.72
C ASP A 473 -5.00 19.64 26.25
N LEU A 474 -5.34 19.12 25.07
CA LEU A 474 -4.63 17.99 24.46
C LEU A 474 -3.18 18.35 24.12
N GLN A 475 -2.92 19.54 23.60
CA GLN A 475 -1.56 20.01 23.34
C GLN A 475 -0.73 20.06 24.64
N SER A 476 -1.30 20.60 25.72
CA SER A 476 -0.64 20.61 27.04
C SER A 476 -0.35 19.21 27.57
N ASN A 477 -1.25 18.24 27.36
CA ASN A 477 -1.03 16.85 27.73
C ASN A 477 0.10 16.20 26.90
N ILE A 478 0.17 16.48 25.59
CA ILE A 478 1.24 16.00 24.72
C ILE A 478 2.59 16.56 25.17
N ASP A 479 2.65 17.85 25.50
CA ASP A 479 3.88 18.49 25.97
C ASP A 479 4.35 17.86 27.29
N ARG A 480 3.42 17.55 28.21
CA ARG A 480 3.73 16.84 29.47
C ARG A 480 4.24 15.41 29.23
N ILE A 481 3.62 14.66 28.32
CA ILE A 481 4.08 13.30 27.96
C ILE A 481 5.47 13.35 27.30
N ASN A 482 5.73 14.37 26.48
CA ASN A 482 7.05 14.56 25.86
C ASN A 482 8.13 14.84 26.91
N THR A 483 7.84 15.66 27.93
CA THR A 483 8.77 15.85 29.05
C THR A 483 9.00 14.56 29.85
N ASP A 484 7.94 13.80 30.15
CA ASP A 484 8.06 12.52 30.87
C ASP A 484 8.88 11.49 30.07
N ASN A 485 8.70 11.44 28.75
CA ASN A 485 9.49 10.58 27.87
C ASN A 485 10.97 10.97 27.86
N ILE A 486 11.30 12.26 27.83
CA ILE A 486 12.69 12.72 27.91
C ILE A 486 13.33 12.28 29.24
N ASP A 487 12.59 12.41 30.35
CA ASP A 487 13.07 11.99 31.67
C ASP A 487 13.26 10.47 31.77
N LEU A 488 12.34 9.68 31.20
CA LEU A 488 12.50 8.23 31.09
C LEU A 488 13.70 7.84 30.24
N HIS A 489 13.94 8.50 29.10
CA HIS A 489 15.12 8.26 28.28
C HIS A 489 16.42 8.56 29.04
N LEU A 490 16.46 9.63 29.83
CA LEU A 490 17.61 9.94 30.69
C LEU A 490 17.80 8.88 31.79
N ALA A 491 16.72 8.39 32.39
CA ALA A 491 16.77 7.33 33.41
C ALA A 491 17.26 6.00 32.83
N ILE A 492 16.78 5.61 31.65
CA ILE A 492 17.23 4.40 30.93
C ILE A 492 18.71 4.52 30.57
N LYS A 493 19.16 5.69 30.09
CA LYS A 493 20.58 5.93 29.78
C LYS A 493 21.46 5.75 31.02
N LYS A 494 21.04 6.26 32.18
CA LYS A 494 21.73 6.03 33.47
C LYS A 494 21.76 4.55 33.86
N LEU A 495 20.69 3.80 33.60
CA LEU A 495 20.64 2.36 33.89
C LEU A 495 21.54 1.54 32.96
N LEU A 496 21.67 1.93 31.69
CA LEU A 496 22.58 1.29 30.72
C LEU A 496 24.06 1.57 30.99
N GLU A 497 24.39 2.74 31.54
CA GLU A 497 25.77 3.07 31.92
C GLU A 497 26.25 2.29 33.15
N LYS A 498 25.35 1.91 34.08
CA LYS A 498 25.70 1.14 35.29
C LYS A 498 26.42 -0.20 35.00
N PRO A 499 25.92 -1.11 34.15
CA PRO A 499 26.59 -2.38 33.87
C PRO A 499 27.94 -2.19 33.15
N VAL A 500 28.08 -1.15 32.32
CA VAL A 500 29.37 -0.81 31.67
C VAL A 500 30.39 -0.39 32.72
N ILE A 501 30.01 0.50 33.65
CA ILE A 501 30.89 0.93 34.76
C ILE A 501 31.28 -0.26 35.64
N ILE A 502 30.32 -1.15 35.97
CA ILE A 502 30.59 -2.36 36.76
C ILE A 502 31.56 -3.29 36.01
N SER A 503 31.35 -3.50 34.72
CA SER A 503 32.22 -4.34 33.88
C SER A 503 33.65 -3.79 33.77
N ILE A 504 33.80 -2.48 33.63
CA ILE A 504 35.11 -1.80 33.65
C ILE A 504 35.77 -1.97 35.01
N GLN A 505 35.04 -1.79 36.12
CA GLN A 505 35.57 -2.00 37.48
C GLN A 505 36.02 -3.44 37.71
N ILE A 506 35.25 -4.43 37.26
CA ILE A 506 35.62 -5.86 37.33
C ILE A 506 36.89 -6.10 36.51
N SER A 507 36.95 -5.58 35.28
CA SER A 507 38.12 -5.73 34.40
C SER A 507 39.39 -5.12 34.99
N ILE A 508 39.30 -3.92 35.59
CA ILE A 508 40.40 -3.28 36.30
C ILE A 508 40.84 -4.12 37.50
N ARG A 509 39.90 -4.71 38.24
CA ARG A 509 40.20 -5.55 39.42
C ARG A 509 40.88 -6.85 39.03
N ILE A 510 40.43 -7.51 37.95
CA ILE A 510 41.07 -8.71 37.40
C ILE A 510 42.50 -8.38 36.96
N LYS A 511 42.70 -7.26 36.25
CA LYS A 511 44.04 -6.86 35.80
C LYS A 511 44.99 -6.58 36.96
N LYS A 512 44.53 -5.87 38.00
CA LYS A 512 45.31 -5.67 39.24
C LYS A 512 45.68 -6.98 39.93
N ASN A 513 44.77 -7.96 39.98
CA ASN A 513 45.07 -9.27 40.54
C ASN A 513 46.09 -10.03 39.69
N PHE A 514 45.99 -9.94 38.36
CA PHE A 514 46.93 -10.57 37.44
C PHE A 514 48.34 -9.97 37.58
N ASP A 515 48.46 -8.64 37.65
CA ASP A 515 49.72 -7.92 37.85
C ASP A 515 50.37 -8.23 39.21
N ASN A 516 49.55 -8.47 40.25
CA ASN A 516 50.04 -8.95 41.53
C ASN A 516 50.53 -10.40 41.44
N PHE A 517 49.83 -11.26 40.70
CA PHE A 517 50.20 -12.66 40.55
C PHE A 517 51.52 -12.82 39.78
N THR A 518 51.70 -12.07 38.68
CA THR A 518 52.96 -12.03 37.93
C THR A 518 54.11 -11.51 38.78
N ASN A 519 53.91 -10.45 39.56
CA ASN A 519 54.93 -9.96 40.51
C ASN A 519 55.33 -11.00 41.56
N ILE A 520 54.37 -11.77 42.09
CA ILE A 520 54.65 -12.84 43.06
C ILE A 520 55.44 -13.97 42.38
N HIS A 521 55.04 -14.35 41.16
CA HIS A 521 55.71 -15.41 40.40
C HIS A 521 57.14 -15.03 40.02
N GLU A 522 57.37 -13.77 39.62
CA GLU A 522 58.69 -13.24 39.28
C GLU A 522 59.60 -13.17 40.53
N LYS A 523 59.06 -12.79 41.69
CA LYS A 523 59.78 -12.84 42.97
C LYS A 523 60.14 -14.27 43.39
N GLN A 524 59.26 -15.25 43.15
CA GLN A 524 59.59 -16.65 43.43
C GLN A 524 60.65 -17.20 42.48
N TYR A 525 60.60 -16.84 41.20
CA TYR A 525 61.61 -17.26 40.22
C TYR A 525 63.00 -16.68 40.54
N LYS A 526 63.08 -15.39 40.93
CA LYS A 526 64.34 -14.78 41.38
C LYS A 526 64.91 -15.41 42.65
N LYS A 527 64.08 -16.04 43.50
CA LYS A 527 64.56 -16.77 44.70
C LYS A 527 65.04 -18.19 44.41
N LYS A 528 64.75 -18.77 43.24
CA LYS A 528 65.13 -20.16 42.90
C LYS A 528 66.32 -20.29 41.94
N LEU A 529 66.90 -19.19 41.47
CA LEU A 529 68.15 -19.22 40.71
C LEU A 529 69.34 -19.31 41.68
N PRO A 530 70.13 -20.40 41.68
CA PRO A 530 71.38 -20.46 42.43
C PRO A 530 72.37 -19.46 41.80
N CYS A 531 73.10 -18.74 42.63
CA CYS A 531 74.29 -17.99 42.22
C CYS A 531 75.25 -18.95 41.49
N GLY A 532 75.22 -18.93 40.17
CA GLY A 532 76.23 -19.52 39.31
C GLY A 532 77.11 -18.41 38.78
N THR A 533 78.32 -18.29 39.34
CA THR A 533 79.47 -17.76 38.62
C THR A 533 79.63 -18.55 37.31
N PRO A 534 80.16 -17.92 36.26
CA PRO A 534 81.49 -18.37 35.86
C PRO A 534 82.42 -17.25 35.38
N ASP A 535 83.68 -17.44 35.73
CA ASP A 535 84.88 -16.84 35.16
C ASP A 535 84.86 -16.80 33.63
N ALA A 536 85.16 -15.63 33.06
CA ALA A 536 85.98 -15.37 31.85
C ALA A 536 85.93 -13.88 31.49
#